data_AF-A0A9P1C1L7-F1
#
_entry.id   AF-A0A9P1C1L7-F1
#
_cell.length_a   1.000
_cell.length_b   1.000
_cell.length_c   1.000
_cell.angle_alpha   90.00
_cell.angle_beta   90.00
_cell.angle_gamma   90.00
#
_symmetry.space_group_name_H-M   'P 1'
#
loop_
_entity.id
_entity.type
_entity.pdbx_description
1 polymer ?
#
loop_
_entity_poly.entity_id
_entity_poly.type
_entity_poly.pdbx_seq_one_letter_code
_entity_poly.pdbx_strand_id
1 'polypeptide(L)'
;MNFTCILALRGFKDRYPFNYLLLALTTVMSGTFWGLTRGLTDFTFHFQILAILAFTMCGAAVISSILADLETKMTGSRILVASVMPAWLVASVINAILTEMIFRLKVMEVVGAIGFSLLLICILLVDVGKLLVRCRPDDFMSVIVAMNSTLMVVVSIPFFFLTFCFLHSGEVFLEPLGIYQALIERVASEQQPRITDYDAPNAAPVPIVVVGQECPAFAQGGLTLAIP
;
A
#
# COMPACT_ATOMS: atom_id res chain seq x y z
N MET A 1 -9.49 -0.93 17.85
CA MET A 1 -9.08 -2.04 18.74
C MET A 1 -7.58 -2.09 18.98
N ASN A 2 -6.71 -2.12 17.95
CA ASN A 2 -5.25 -2.22 18.15
C ASN A 2 -4.65 -1.15 19.08
N PHE A 3 -5.11 0.11 18.99
CA PHE A 3 -4.64 1.17 19.88
C PHE A 3 -4.95 0.90 21.36
N THR A 4 -6.14 0.38 21.66
CA THR A 4 -6.55 0.03 23.03
C THR A 4 -5.67 -1.09 23.60
N CYS A 5 -5.30 -2.08 22.79
CA CYS A 5 -4.38 -3.15 23.20
C CYS A 5 -2.97 -2.62 23.46
N ILE A 6 -2.48 -1.68 22.65
CA ILE A 6 -1.18 -1.02 22.86
C ILE A 6 -1.20 -0.19 24.17
N LEU A 7 -2.28 0.55 24.42
CA LEU A 7 -2.44 1.28 25.68
C LEU A 7 -2.51 0.33 26.89
N ALA A 8 -3.22 -0.80 26.76
CA ALA A 8 -3.27 -1.83 27.79
C ALA A 8 -1.89 -2.46 28.04
N LEU A 9 -1.13 -2.79 27.00
CA LEU A 9 0.25 -3.26 27.10
C LEU A 9 1.13 -2.29 27.90
N ARG A 10 0.95 -0.97 27.71
CA ARG A 10 1.68 0.04 28.49
C ARG A 10 1.31 0.01 29.98
N GLY A 11 0.05 -0.22 30.31
CA GLY A 11 -0.43 -0.31 31.71
C GLY A 11 -0.03 -1.62 32.42
N PHE A 12 0.15 -2.71 31.68
CA PHE A 12 0.46 -4.04 32.22
C PHE A 12 1.93 -4.46 32.01
N LYS A 13 2.82 -3.56 31.63
CA LYS A 13 4.22 -3.86 31.28
C LYS A 13 4.93 -4.75 32.31
N ASP A 14 4.76 -4.45 33.59
CA ASP A 14 5.52 -5.09 34.69
C ASP A 14 4.78 -6.29 35.32
N ARG A 15 3.64 -6.72 34.75
CA ARG A 15 2.77 -7.76 35.34
C ARG A 15 2.90 -9.08 34.58
N TYR A 16 3.86 -9.90 34.99
CA TYR A 16 3.92 -11.30 34.56
C TYR A 16 2.73 -12.11 35.15
N PRO A 17 2.09 -13.02 34.39
CA PRO A 17 2.32 -13.40 32.99
C PRO A 17 1.46 -12.59 31.99
N PHE A 18 0.67 -11.63 32.46
CA PHE A 18 -0.33 -10.93 31.65
C PHE A 18 0.27 -10.13 30.50
N ASN A 19 1.47 -9.56 30.67
CA ASN A 19 2.17 -8.83 29.61
C ASN A 19 2.44 -9.70 28.36
N TYR A 20 2.92 -10.94 28.54
CA TYR A 20 3.15 -11.88 27.44
C TYR A 20 1.85 -12.34 26.79
N LEU A 21 0.80 -12.57 27.58
CA LEU A 21 -0.52 -12.93 27.06
C LEU A 21 -1.11 -11.79 26.21
N LEU A 22 -1.03 -10.55 26.68
CA LEU A 22 -1.46 -9.35 25.95
C LEU A 22 -0.67 -9.17 24.64
N LEU A 23 0.63 -9.48 24.66
CA LEU A 23 1.49 -9.39 23.49
C LEU A 23 1.12 -10.45 22.44
N ALA A 24 0.90 -11.69 22.88
CA ALA A 24 0.41 -12.77 22.02
C ALA A 24 -0.96 -12.42 21.41
N LEU A 25 -1.90 -11.95 22.23
CA LEU A 25 -3.22 -11.53 21.77
C LEU A 25 -3.14 -10.38 20.76
N THR A 26 -2.32 -9.37 21.03
CA THR A 26 -2.13 -8.23 20.11
C THR A 26 -1.52 -8.68 18.78
N THR A 27 -0.57 -9.62 18.83
CA THR A 27 0.05 -10.19 17.63
C THR A 27 -0.97 -10.97 16.80
N VAL A 28 -1.77 -11.83 17.44
CA VAL A 28 -2.84 -12.59 16.79
C VAL A 28 -3.89 -11.66 16.21
N MET A 29 -4.38 -10.68 16.97
CA MET A 29 -5.38 -9.73 16.48
C MET A 29 -4.85 -8.88 15.33
N SER A 30 -3.60 -8.41 15.40
CA SER A 30 -2.99 -7.68 14.30
C SER A 30 -2.84 -8.58 13.07
N GLY A 31 -2.38 -9.82 13.23
CA GLY A 31 -2.25 -10.79 12.14
C GLY A 31 -3.59 -11.10 11.48
N THR A 32 -4.63 -11.35 12.26
CA THR A 32 -5.99 -11.59 11.76
C THR A 32 -6.57 -10.35 11.09
N PHE A 33 -6.39 -9.16 11.67
CA PHE A 33 -6.83 -7.91 11.08
C PHE A 33 -6.22 -7.73 9.69
N TRP A 34 -4.90 -7.84 9.57
CA TRP A 34 -4.24 -7.75 8.28
C TRP A 34 -4.70 -8.88 7.36
N GLY A 35 -4.74 -10.14 7.80
CA GLY A 35 -5.21 -11.26 6.99
C GLY A 35 -6.62 -11.06 6.40
N LEU A 36 -7.54 -10.49 7.18
CA LEU A 36 -8.88 -10.13 6.73
C LEU A 36 -8.87 -8.98 5.73
N THR A 37 -8.02 -7.97 5.92
CA THR A 37 -7.85 -6.88 4.93
C THR A 37 -7.46 -7.42 3.56
N ARG A 38 -6.68 -8.51 3.48
CA ARG A 38 -6.37 -9.18 2.20
C ARG A 38 -7.61 -9.72 1.52
N GLY A 39 -8.53 -10.29 2.29
CA GLY A 39 -9.76 -10.85 1.74
C GLY A 39 -10.71 -9.78 1.19
N LEU A 40 -10.55 -8.53 1.64
CA LEU A 40 -11.40 -7.41 1.24
C LEU A 40 -10.74 -6.46 0.23
N THR A 41 -9.42 -6.53 0.05
CA THR A 41 -8.68 -5.61 -0.81
C THR A 41 -7.70 -6.35 -1.71
N ASP A 42 -7.64 -5.95 -2.98
CA ASP A 42 -6.70 -6.53 -3.96
C ASP A 42 -5.25 -6.02 -3.77
N PHE A 43 -5.00 -5.17 -2.76
CA PHE A 43 -3.68 -4.60 -2.49
C PHE A 43 -2.74 -5.60 -1.82
N THR A 44 -2.03 -6.39 -2.63
CA THR A 44 -1.08 -7.41 -2.18
C THR A 44 0.24 -6.85 -1.62
N PHE A 45 0.57 -5.60 -1.92
CA PHE A 45 1.83 -4.94 -1.54
C PHE A 45 2.09 -4.94 -0.03
N HIS A 46 1.05 -4.68 0.77
CA HIS A 46 1.15 -4.63 2.24
C HIS A 46 1.50 -5.98 2.83
N PHE A 47 0.91 -7.04 2.27
CA PHE A 47 1.16 -8.40 2.71
C PHE A 47 2.58 -8.85 2.42
N GLN A 48 3.14 -8.45 1.28
CA GLN A 48 4.54 -8.75 0.97
C GLN A 48 5.48 -8.11 1.99
N ILE A 49 5.29 -6.83 2.31
CA ILE A 49 6.10 -6.13 3.32
C ILE A 49 5.99 -6.83 4.69
N LEU A 50 4.77 -7.10 5.14
CA LEU A 50 4.53 -7.76 6.43
C LEU A 50 5.14 -9.15 6.47
N ALA A 51 5.02 -9.94 5.39
CA ALA A 51 5.61 -11.26 5.28
C ALA A 51 7.14 -11.20 5.35
N ILE A 52 7.79 -10.33 4.55
CA ILE A 52 9.24 -10.16 4.57
C ILE A 52 9.71 -9.82 5.98
N LEU A 53 9.07 -8.85 6.65
CA LEU A 53 9.44 -8.44 8.01
C LEU A 53 9.24 -9.56 9.03
N ALA A 54 8.14 -10.30 8.96
CA ALA A 54 7.88 -11.42 9.86
C ALA A 54 8.93 -12.53 9.72
N PHE A 55 9.24 -12.95 8.49
CA PHE A 55 10.27 -13.95 8.23
C PHE A 55 11.67 -13.43 8.60
N THR A 56 11.96 -12.16 8.34
CA THR A 56 13.22 -11.51 8.74
C THR A 56 13.39 -11.56 10.24
N MET A 57 12.38 -11.16 11.02
CA MET A 57 12.48 -11.16 12.49
C MET A 57 12.59 -12.57 13.05
N CYS A 58 11.86 -13.54 12.49
CA CYS A 58 11.97 -14.94 12.89
C CYS A 58 13.37 -15.49 12.63
N GLY A 59 13.89 -15.31 11.41
CA GLY A 59 15.24 -15.73 11.04
C GLY A 59 16.31 -15.02 11.84
N ALA A 60 16.19 -13.71 12.03
CA ALA A 60 17.12 -12.91 12.81
C ALA A 60 17.14 -13.35 14.29
N ALA A 61 16.00 -13.73 14.87
CA ALA A 61 15.95 -14.27 16.22
C ALA A 61 16.73 -15.60 16.33
N VAL A 62 16.49 -16.53 15.40
CA VAL A 62 17.21 -17.82 15.36
C VAL A 62 18.71 -17.61 15.17
N ILE A 63 19.11 -16.79 14.19
CA ILE A 63 20.52 -16.51 13.91
C ILE A 63 21.16 -15.78 15.10
N SER A 64 20.46 -14.84 15.74
CA SER A 64 21.00 -14.15 16.93
C SER A 64 21.22 -15.11 18.09
N SER A 65 20.32 -16.07 18.32
CA SER A 65 20.51 -17.12 19.34
C SER A 65 21.75 -17.96 19.05
N ILE A 66 21.93 -18.39 17.80
CA ILE A 66 23.09 -19.18 17.38
C ILE A 66 24.39 -18.37 17.53
N LEU A 67 24.41 -17.11 17.09
CA LEU A 67 25.59 -16.24 17.20
C LEU A 67 25.92 -15.90 18.66
N ALA A 68 24.91 -15.74 19.52
CA ALA A 68 25.11 -15.49 20.94
C ALA A 68 25.82 -16.67 21.63
N ASP A 69 25.52 -17.90 21.21
CA ASP A 69 26.16 -19.11 21.73
C ASP A 69 27.58 -19.32 21.16
N LEU A 70 27.81 -18.96 19.89
CA LEU A 70 29.10 -19.21 19.21
C LEU A 70 30.19 -18.17 19.52
N GLU A 71 29.85 -16.88 19.61
CA GLU A 71 30.84 -15.81 19.76
C GLU A 71 30.62 -14.94 21.01
N THR A 72 31.31 -15.28 22.09
CA THR A 72 31.26 -14.53 23.37
C THR A 72 31.81 -13.10 23.29
N LYS A 73 32.44 -12.69 22.17
CA LYS A 73 33.10 -11.39 22.01
C LYS A 73 32.40 -10.42 21.05
N MET A 74 31.30 -10.82 20.38
CA MET A 74 30.60 -9.89 19.49
C MET A 74 29.84 -8.84 20.28
N THR A 75 29.93 -7.58 19.84
CA THR A 75 29.06 -6.52 20.36
C THR A 75 27.62 -6.76 19.87
N GLY A 76 26.62 -6.48 20.72
CA GLY A 76 25.21 -6.72 20.37
C GLY A 76 24.77 -6.07 19.05
N SER A 77 25.32 -4.90 18.70
CA SER A 77 25.02 -4.24 17.42
C SER A 77 25.52 -5.03 16.21
N ARG A 78 26.68 -5.69 16.33
CA ARG A 78 27.21 -6.56 15.26
C ARG A 78 26.38 -7.82 15.13
N ILE A 79 25.99 -8.45 16.25
CA ILE A 79 25.09 -9.61 16.24
C ILE A 79 23.78 -9.24 15.54
N LEU A 80 23.20 -8.09 15.89
CA LEU A 80 21.95 -7.62 15.31
C LEU A 80 22.05 -7.41 13.80
N VAL A 81 23.07 -6.71 13.30
CA VAL A 81 23.24 -6.50 11.86
C VAL A 81 23.56 -7.81 11.14
N ALA A 82 24.42 -8.65 11.73
CA ALA A 82 24.81 -9.94 11.19
C ALA A 82 23.66 -10.95 11.15
N SER A 83 22.64 -10.82 12.01
CA SER A 83 21.46 -11.69 11.99
C SER A 83 20.33 -11.15 11.10
N VAL A 84 20.07 -9.84 11.15
CA VAL A 84 18.96 -9.22 10.41
C VAL A 84 19.19 -9.19 8.91
N MET A 85 20.39 -8.80 8.46
CA MET A 85 20.69 -8.67 7.02
C MET A 85 20.55 -9.98 6.23
N PRO A 86 21.14 -11.12 6.66
CA PRO A 86 20.95 -12.38 5.94
C PRO A 86 19.50 -12.90 6.07
N ALA A 87 18.85 -12.73 7.22
CA ALA A 87 17.44 -13.12 7.36
C ALA A 87 16.52 -12.33 6.42
N TRP A 88 16.78 -11.03 6.27
CA TRP A 88 16.06 -10.18 5.32
C TRP A 88 16.29 -10.59 3.87
N LEU A 89 17.54 -10.91 3.52
CA LEU A 89 17.87 -11.37 2.18
C LEU A 89 17.13 -12.68 1.86
N VAL A 90 17.16 -13.65 2.76
CA VAL A 90 16.45 -14.93 2.62
C VAL A 90 14.95 -14.70 2.50
N ALA A 91 14.36 -13.88 3.37
CA ALA A 91 12.94 -13.55 3.33
C ALA A 91 12.54 -12.86 2.00
N SER A 92 13.38 -11.97 1.48
CA SER A 92 13.17 -11.28 0.20
C SER A 92 13.21 -12.25 -0.98
N VAL A 93 14.16 -13.19 -0.99
CA VAL A 93 14.26 -14.25 -2.01
C VAL A 93 13.03 -15.16 -1.97
N ILE A 94 12.62 -15.61 -0.78
CA ILE A 94 11.42 -16.42 -0.61
C ILE A 94 10.18 -15.66 -1.10
N ASN A 95 10.04 -14.38 -0.75
CA ASN A 95 8.93 -13.54 -1.20
C ASN A 95 8.90 -13.41 -2.72
N ALA A 96 10.05 -13.17 -3.37
CA ALA A 96 10.14 -13.07 -4.82
C ALA A 96 9.73 -14.39 -5.51
N ILE A 97 10.23 -15.52 -5.03
CA ILE A 97 9.90 -16.86 -5.57
C ILE A 97 8.41 -17.15 -5.41
N LEU A 98 7.85 -16.98 -4.21
CA LEU A 98 6.43 -17.25 -3.95
C LEU A 98 5.53 -16.32 -4.75
N THR A 99 5.93 -15.06 -4.90
CA THR A 99 5.16 -14.08 -5.66
C THR A 99 5.11 -14.41 -7.15
N GLU A 100 6.25 -14.79 -7.72
CA GLU A 100 6.34 -15.20 -9.13
C GLU A 100 5.54 -16.48 -9.39
N MET A 101 5.71 -17.50 -8.53
CA MET A 101 5.09 -18.81 -8.73
C MET A 101 3.58 -18.82 -8.48
N ILE A 102 3.09 -18.09 -7.46
CA ILE A 102 1.71 -18.21 -6.99
C ILE A 102 0.84 -17.07 -7.51
N PHE A 103 1.34 -15.83 -7.46
CA PHE A 103 0.52 -14.63 -7.64
C PHE A 103 0.74 -13.90 -8.96
N ARG A 104 1.81 -14.22 -9.72
CA ARG A 104 2.16 -13.57 -10.99
C ARG A 104 2.13 -12.04 -10.93
N LEU A 105 2.63 -11.47 -9.83
CA LEU A 105 2.62 -10.02 -9.63
C LEU A 105 3.70 -9.34 -10.48
N LYS A 106 3.52 -8.03 -10.70
CA LYS A 106 4.48 -7.24 -11.48
C LYS A 106 5.80 -7.12 -10.71
N VAL A 107 6.91 -7.23 -11.43
CA VAL A 107 8.28 -7.09 -10.87
C VAL A 107 8.44 -5.79 -10.07
N MET A 108 7.83 -4.69 -10.51
CA MET A 108 7.90 -3.40 -9.81
C MET A 108 7.27 -3.44 -8.41
N GLU A 109 6.21 -4.24 -8.22
CA GLU A 109 5.57 -4.39 -6.91
C GLU A 109 6.47 -5.17 -5.95
N VAL A 110 7.11 -6.24 -6.44
CA VAL A 110 8.06 -7.06 -5.66
C VAL A 110 9.27 -6.23 -5.26
N VAL A 111 9.89 -5.52 -6.22
CA VAL A 111 11.05 -4.66 -5.95
C VAL A 111 10.68 -3.53 -4.98
N GLY A 112 9.50 -2.92 -5.17
CA GLY A 112 8.97 -1.92 -4.25
C GLY A 112 8.80 -2.46 -2.83
N ALA A 113 8.23 -3.66 -2.66
CA ALA A 113 8.00 -4.26 -1.35
C ALA A 113 9.33 -4.60 -0.66
N ILE A 114 10.30 -5.15 -1.40
CA ILE A 114 11.65 -5.43 -0.89
C ILE A 114 12.34 -4.13 -0.44
N GLY A 115 12.33 -3.09 -1.28
CA GLY A 115 12.93 -1.79 -0.95
C GLY A 115 12.28 -1.13 0.27
N PHE A 116 10.95 -1.15 0.34
CA PHE A 116 10.21 -0.57 1.46
C PHE A 116 10.42 -1.36 2.76
N SER A 117 10.52 -2.69 2.69
CA SER A 117 10.85 -3.53 3.85
C SER A 117 12.25 -3.25 4.40
N LEU A 118 13.24 -3.00 3.52
CA LEU A 118 14.59 -2.62 3.93
C LEU A 118 14.60 -1.27 4.64
N LEU A 119 13.88 -0.28 4.08
CA LEU A 119 13.73 1.04 4.68
C LEU A 119 13.09 0.94 6.08
N LEU A 120 12.06 0.11 6.24
CA LEU A 120 11.43 -0.19 7.53
C LEU A 120 12.40 -0.83 8.51
N ILE A 121 13.21 -1.81 8.08
CA ILE A 121 14.24 -2.42 8.92
C ILE A 121 15.26 -1.37 9.36
N CYS A 122 15.72 -0.50 8.46
CA CYS A 122 16.65 0.58 8.82
C CYS A 122 16.06 1.50 9.90
N ILE A 123 14.80 1.90 9.77
CA ILE A 123 14.11 2.73 10.78
C ILE A 123 14.04 1.97 12.12
N LEU A 124 13.62 0.70 12.10
CA LEU A 124 13.55 -0.14 13.30
C LEU A 124 14.91 -0.31 13.97
N LEU A 125 15.99 -0.46 13.21
CA LEU A 125 17.35 -0.55 13.74
C LEU A 125 17.80 0.76 14.38
N VAL A 126 17.41 1.91 13.82
CA VAL A 126 17.73 3.24 14.40
C VAL A 126 16.95 3.47 15.69
N ASP A 127 15.65 3.19 15.70
CA ASP A 127 14.77 3.45 16.84
C ASP A 127 14.98 2.46 17.98
N VAL A 128 15.10 1.18 17.64
CA VAL A 128 15.02 0.07 18.59
C VAL A 128 16.34 -0.69 18.74
N GLY A 129 17.33 -0.42 17.90
CA GLY A 129 18.63 -1.10 17.96
C GLY A 129 19.32 -0.99 19.32
N LYS A 130 19.20 0.15 20.01
CA LYS A 130 19.75 0.33 21.37
C LYS A 130 19.06 -0.56 22.42
N LEU A 131 17.76 -0.83 22.25
CA LEU A 131 16.99 -1.71 23.13
C LEU A 131 17.34 -3.18 22.88
N LEU A 132 17.51 -3.57 21.61
CA LEU A 132 17.90 -4.93 21.21
C LEU A 132 19.27 -5.34 21.76
N VAL A 133 20.22 -4.41 21.85
CA VAL A 133 21.58 -4.67 22.36
C VAL A 133 21.59 -5.02 23.85
N ARG A 134 20.61 -4.57 24.65
CA ARG A 134 20.60 -4.78 26.10
C ARG A 134 20.07 -6.15 26.52
N CYS A 135 19.41 -6.88 25.62
CA CYS A 135 18.86 -8.23 25.84
C CYS A 135 18.08 -8.40 27.17
N ARG A 136 17.44 -7.34 27.68
CA ARG A 136 16.53 -7.46 28.82
C ARG A 136 15.14 -7.88 28.31
N PRO A 137 14.49 -8.86 28.95
CA PRO A 137 13.16 -9.33 28.52
C PRO A 137 12.11 -8.20 28.51
N ASP A 138 12.20 -7.24 29.43
CA ASP A 138 11.29 -6.07 29.45
C ASP A 138 11.54 -5.08 28.30
N ASP A 139 12.77 -5.05 27.78
CA ASP A 139 13.13 -4.25 26.61
C ASP A 139 12.56 -4.90 25.33
N PHE A 140 12.49 -6.24 25.28
CA PHE A 140 11.88 -6.98 24.16
C PHE A 140 10.40 -6.68 23.97
N MET A 141 9.63 -6.54 25.05
CA MET A 141 8.24 -6.09 24.97
C MET A 141 8.14 -4.69 24.38
N SER A 142 9.03 -3.78 24.79
CA SER A 142 9.10 -2.41 24.25
C SER A 142 9.45 -2.41 22.76
N VAL A 143 10.33 -3.33 22.33
CA VAL A 143 10.68 -3.54 20.92
C VAL A 143 9.48 -3.96 20.09
N ILE A 144 8.69 -4.93 20.55
CA ILE A 144 7.51 -5.41 19.82
C ILE A 144 6.44 -4.34 19.74
N VAL A 145 6.20 -3.60 20.84
CA VAL A 145 5.25 -2.48 20.84
C VAL A 145 5.71 -1.40 19.87
N ALA A 146 6.99 -1.02 19.91
CA ALA A 146 7.58 -0.06 18.98
C ALA A 146 7.50 -0.53 17.53
N MET A 147 7.75 -1.81 17.26
CA MET A 147 7.66 -2.40 15.92
C MET A 147 6.22 -2.36 15.40
N ASN A 148 5.25 -2.79 16.21
CA ASN A 148 3.84 -2.75 15.84
C ASN A 148 3.33 -1.31 15.66
N SER A 149 3.75 -0.36 16.50
CA SER A 149 3.37 1.05 16.34
C SER A 149 4.03 1.67 15.10
N THR A 150 5.31 1.38 14.86
CA THR A 150 6.03 1.87 13.67
C THR A 150 5.41 1.29 12.41
N LEU A 151 5.03 0.00 12.40
CA LEU A 151 4.32 -0.58 11.26
C LEU A 151 2.98 0.10 11.02
N MET A 152 2.18 0.30 12.07
CA MET A 152 0.91 1.02 11.94
C MET A 152 1.13 2.43 11.40
N VAL A 153 2.12 3.18 11.88
CA VAL A 153 2.39 4.54 11.46
C VAL A 153 2.93 4.60 10.02
N VAL A 154 3.96 3.80 9.71
CA VAL A 154 4.63 3.84 8.41
C VAL A 154 3.77 3.26 7.31
N VAL A 155 2.86 2.32 7.60
CA VAL A 155 1.87 1.86 6.63
C VAL A 155 0.73 2.87 6.47
N SER A 156 0.24 3.44 7.57
CA SER A 156 -0.93 4.33 7.53
C SER A 156 -0.62 5.68 6.90
N ILE A 157 0.55 6.28 7.14
CA ILE A 157 0.87 7.63 6.62
C ILE A 157 0.87 7.67 5.08
N PRO A 158 1.58 6.78 4.36
CA PRO A 158 1.54 6.74 2.90
C PRO A 158 0.14 6.42 2.38
N PHE A 159 -0.60 5.52 3.05
CA PHE A 159 -1.98 5.22 2.67
C PHE A 159 -2.88 6.42 2.78
N PHE A 160 -2.76 7.16 3.87
CA PHE A 160 -3.50 8.38 4.10
C PHE A 160 -3.13 9.41 3.02
N PHE A 161 -1.84 9.65 2.81
CA PHE A 161 -1.38 10.62 1.81
C PHE A 161 -1.86 10.27 0.39
N LEU A 162 -1.76 9.01 -0.02
CA LEU A 162 -2.27 8.53 -1.32
C LEU A 162 -3.79 8.69 -1.42
N THR A 163 -4.53 8.34 -0.37
CA THR A 163 -5.99 8.51 -0.34
C THR A 163 -6.37 9.98 -0.50
N PHE A 164 -5.69 10.91 0.18
CA PHE A 164 -5.91 12.34 0.01
C PHE A 164 -5.57 12.81 -1.41
N CYS A 165 -4.44 12.35 -1.97
CA CYS A 165 -4.06 12.68 -3.34
C CYS A 165 -5.11 12.19 -4.35
N PHE A 166 -5.65 10.98 -4.19
CA PHE A 166 -6.69 10.45 -5.06
C PHE A 166 -8.04 11.16 -4.88
N LEU A 167 -8.42 11.48 -3.64
CA LEU A 167 -9.64 12.24 -3.35
C LEU A 167 -9.60 13.60 -4.06
N HIS A 168 -8.48 14.32 -3.95
CA HIS A 168 -8.32 15.64 -4.59
C HIS A 168 -8.16 15.55 -6.11
N SER A 169 -7.50 14.50 -6.63
CA SER A 169 -7.39 14.29 -8.08
C SER A 169 -8.75 14.01 -8.73
N GLY A 170 -9.67 13.37 -8.00
CA GLY A 170 -11.04 13.11 -8.48
C GLY A 170 -11.88 14.36 -8.65
N GLU A 171 -11.71 15.37 -7.79
CA GLU A 171 -12.41 16.66 -7.90
C GLU A 171 -11.95 17.44 -9.14
N VAL A 172 -10.64 17.46 -9.41
CA VAL A 172 -10.06 18.17 -10.57
C VAL A 172 -10.48 17.53 -11.91
N PHE A 173 -10.81 16.25 -11.94
CA PHE A 173 -11.24 15.58 -13.17
C PHE A 173 -12.75 15.75 -13.47
N LEU A 174 -13.56 16.12 -12.48
CA LEU A 174 -15.00 16.33 -12.64
C LEU A 174 -15.37 17.79 -12.98
N GLU A 175 -14.56 18.78 -12.60
CA GLU A 175 -14.75 20.18 -13.00
C GLU A 175 -14.78 20.40 -14.53
N PRO A 176 -13.88 19.79 -15.34
CA PRO A 176 -13.90 19.96 -16.79
C PRO A 176 -15.23 19.50 -17.39
N LEU A 177 -15.76 18.35 -16.94
CA LEU A 177 -17.02 17.80 -17.43
C LEU A 177 -18.21 18.71 -17.13
N GLY A 178 -18.25 19.31 -15.93
CA GLY A 178 -19.28 20.30 -15.58
C GLY A 178 -19.22 21.56 -16.45
N ILE A 179 -18.01 22.06 -16.73
CA ILE A 179 -17.81 23.23 -17.60
C ILE A 179 -18.22 22.91 -19.05
N TYR A 180 -17.84 21.75 -19.59
CA TYR A 180 -18.24 21.34 -20.94
C TYR A 180 -19.76 21.19 -21.06
N GLN A 181 -20.42 20.62 -20.04
CA GLN A 181 -21.86 20.45 -20.05
C GLN A 181 -22.60 21.79 -19.98
N ALA A 182 -22.13 22.72 -19.14
CA ALA A 182 -22.66 24.08 -19.09
C ALA A 182 -22.42 24.87 -20.40
N LEU A 183 -21.28 24.64 -21.07
CA LEU A 183 -20.99 25.26 -22.37
C LEU A 183 -21.90 24.71 -23.47
N ILE A 184 -22.13 23.40 -23.49
CA ILE A 184 -23.05 22.75 -24.44
C ILE A 184 -24.49 23.26 -24.24
N GLU A 185 -24.96 23.37 -22.99
CA GLU A 185 -26.28 23.96 -22.71
C GLU A 185 -26.39 25.41 -23.17
N ARG A 186 -25.35 26.23 -22.96
CA ARG A 186 -25.33 27.62 -23.45
C ARG A 186 -25.37 27.69 -24.97
N VAL A 187 -24.52 26.93 -25.66
CA VAL A 187 -24.50 26.90 -27.14
C VAL A 187 -25.85 26.40 -27.68
N ALA A 188 -26.44 25.37 -27.06
CA ALA A 188 -27.77 24.89 -27.42
C ALA A 188 -28.86 25.96 -27.22
N SER A 189 -28.76 26.77 -26.16
CA SER A 189 -29.72 27.84 -25.89
C SER A 189 -29.58 29.06 -26.81
N GLU A 190 -28.36 29.40 -27.24
CA GLU A 190 -28.11 30.50 -28.18
C GLU A 190 -28.44 30.12 -29.63
N GLN A 191 -28.32 28.84 -29.97
CA GLN A 191 -28.57 28.34 -31.31
C GLN A 191 -30.05 28.01 -31.56
N GLN A 192 -30.95 28.37 -30.64
CA GLN A 192 -32.37 28.38 -30.91
C GLN A 192 -32.60 29.40 -32.05
N PRO A 193 -32.86 28.94 -33.29
CA PRO A 193 -32.97 29.84 -34.41
C PRO A 193 -34.10 30.79 -34.09
N ARG A 194 -33.82 32.09 -34.13
CA ARG A 194 -34.83 33.12 -34.10
C ARG A 194 -35.65 32.91 -35.35
N ILE A 195 -36.71 32.08 -35.24
CA ILE A 195 -37.78 31.94 -36.22
C ILE A 195 -38.40 33.31 -36.27
N THR A 196 -37.79 34.15 -37.10
CA THR A 196 -38.38 35.38 -37.56
C THR A 196 -39.41 34.89 -38.56
N ASP A 197 -40.68 35.13 -38.25
CA ASP A 197 -41.81 34.92 -39.13
C ASP A 197 -41.51 35.61 -40.47
N TYR A 198 -40.94 34.86 -41.41
CA TYR A 198 -40.88 35.23 -42.80
C TYR A 198 -42.07 34.55 -43.45
N ASP A 199 -43.17 35.29 -43.56
CA ASP A 199 -44.23 35.02 -44.52
C ASP A 199 -43.63 35.09 -45.94
N ALA A 200 -43.09 33.97 -46.40
CA ALA A 200 -42.63 33.79 -47.77
C ALA A 200 -43.61 32.84 -48.48
N PRO A 201 -44.49 33.35 -49.35
CA PRO A 201 -45.31 32.49 -50.19
C PRO A 201 -44.44 31.91 -51.32
N ASN A 202 -44.50 30.58 -51.47
CA ASN A 202 -44.10 29.82 -52.67
C ASN A 202 -42.60 29.80 -53.05
N ALA A 203 -41.73 29.34 -52.15
CA ALA A 203 -40.42 28.83 -52.54
C ALA A 203 -40.45 27.29 -52.58
N ALA A 204 -40.15 26.74 -53.76
CA ALA A 204 -40.06 25.30 -54.03
C ALA A 204 -38.99 24.61 -53.15
N PRO A 205 -39.15 23.31 -52.85
CA PRO A 205 -38.22 22.58 -51.98
C PRO A 205 -36.82 22.53 -52.58
N VAL A 206 -35.85 23.16 -51.90
CA VAL A 206 -34.42 23.01 -52.20
C VAL A 206 -33.91 21.73 -51.55
N PRO A 207 -33.24 20.82 -52.28
CA PRO A 207 -32.71 19.59 -51.71
C PRO A 207 -31.58 19.88 -50.72
N ILE A 208 -31.76 19.40 -49.49
CA ILE A 208 -30.74 19.43 -48.44
C ILE A 208 -29.67 18.40 -48.82
N VAL A 209 -28.53 18.86 -49.31
CA VAL A 209 -27.33 18.03 -49.50
C VAL A 209 -26.66 17.91 -48.13
N VAL A 210 -26.83 16.77 -47.48
CA VAL A 210 -26.09 16.40 -46.27
C VAL A 210 -24.65 16.12 -46.68
N VAL A 211 -23.76 17.09 -46.47
CA VAL A 211 -22.32 16.89 -46.59
C VAL A 211 -21.89 16.04 -45.40
N GLY A 212 -21.67 14.75 -45.63
CA GLY A 212 -21.09 13.83 -44.67
C GLY A 212 -19.68 14.29 -44.31
N GLN A 213 -19.56 15.00 -43.19
CA GLN A 213 -18.28 15.36 -42.63
C GLN A 213 -17.72 14.10 -41.97
N GLU A 214 -16.79 13.43 -42.66
CA GLU A 214 -16.05 12.28 -42.15
C GLU A 214 -15.29 12.72 -40.89
N CYS A 215 -15.80 12.32 -39.73
CA CYS A 215 -15.10 12.43 -38.46
C CYS A 215 -13.93 11.44 -38.51
N PRO A 216 -12.66 11.88 -38.38
CA PRO A 216 -11.54 10.96 -38.29
C PRO A 216 -11.65 10.22 -36.95
N ALA A 217 -12.27 9.04 -37.00
CA ALA A 217 -12.27 8.08 -35.92
C ALA A 217 -10.81 7.70 -35.63
N PHE A 218 -10.32 8.29 -34.55
CA PHE A 218 -9.33 7.76 -33.62
C PHE A 218 -8.90 6.32 -33.94
N ALA A 219 -7.82 6.21 -34.71
CA ALA A 219 -7.03 4.99 -34.80
C ALA A 219 -6.25 4.83 -33.49
N GLN A 220 -6.82 4.11 -32.53
CA GLN A 220 -6.05 3.58 -31.40
C GLN A 220 -6.34 2.09 -31.21
N GLY A 221 -5.29 1.30 -31.48
CA GLY A 221 -4.96 0.12 -30.67
C GLY A 221 -5.76 -1.13 -30.96
N GLY A 222 -5.32 -1.88 -31.97
CA GLY A 222 -5.63 -3.30 -32.07
C GLY A 222 -5.15 -4.04 -30.82
N LEU A 223 -6.10 -4.59 -30.07
CA LEU A 223 -5.86 -5.59 -29.05
C LEU A 223 -6.27 -6.94 -29.62
N THR A 224 -5.36 -7.59 -30.35
CA THR A 224 -5.48 -9.01 -30.71
C THR A 224 -5.22 -9.85 -29.47
N LEU A 225 -6.30 -10.33 -28.86
CA LEU A 225 -6.27 -11.32 -27.79
C LEU A 225 -6.26 -12.72 -28.45
N ALA A 226 -5.08 -13.29 -28.63
CA ALA A 226 -4.90 -14.70 -28.96
C ALA A 226 -4.66 -15.47 -27.66
N ILE A 227 -5.62 -16.31 -27.28
CA ILE A 227 -5.52 -17.29 -26.19
C ILE A 227 -5.04 -18.61 -26.81
N PRO A 228 -4.01 -19.22 -26.24
CA PRO A 228 -4.09 -20.65 -25.92
C PRO A 228 -4.19 -20.88 -24.41
#